data_AF-L0KXN4-F1
#
_entry.id   AF-L0KXN4-F1
#
_cell.length_a   1.000
_cell.length_b   1.000
_cell.length_c   1.000
_cell.angle_alpha   90.00
_cell.angle_beta   90.00
_cell.angle_gamma   90.00
#
_symmetry.space_group_name_H-M   'P 1'
#
loop_
_entity.id
_entity.type
_entity.pdbx_description
1 polymer ?
#
loop_
_entity_poly.entity_id
_entity_poly.type
_entity_poly.pdbx_seq_one_letter_code
_entity_poly.pdbx_strand_id
1 'polypeptide(L)'
;MAKGPTCYTIGYGDRTLEEFISLILNSNITHLIDVRHYPHSWMEDFDKESLQTILPKNGIAYVHCAGVGGMRESSYSEYMETEEFNNSFTRLVAFILEVNSIDGNPVLMCAEKNPKDCHRRYLAQHLEQQSGIEIVHLTETGQMDLCSFF
;
A
#
# COMPACT_ATOMS: atom_id res chain seq x y z
N MET A 1 15.24 -13.09 -17.42
CA MET A 1 14.12 -13.64 -16.62
C MET A 1 13.12 -12.50 -16.48
N ALA A 2 11.85 -12.70 -16.86
CA ALA A 2 10.85 -11.67 -16.62
C ALA A 2 10.72 -11.47 -15.10
N LYS A 3 10.85 -10.23 -14.63
CA LYS A 3 10.62 -9.90 -13.23
C LYS A 3 9.14 -10.20 -12.93
N GLY A 4 8.86 -10.91 -11.84
CA GLY A 4 7.48 -11.16 -11.38
C GLY A 4 6.77 -9.85 -11.01
N PRO A 5 5.44 -9.85 -10.82
CA PRO A 5 4.74 -8.65 -10.40
C PRO A 5 5.25 -8.19 -9.03
N THR A 6 5.49 -6.90 -8.88
CA THR A 6 5.97 -6.29 -7.64
C THR A 6 4.91 -5.36 -7.08
N CYS A 7 4.77 -5.32 -5.75
CA CYS A 7 4.01 -4.30 -5.05
C CYS A 7 4.83 -3.73 -3.88
N TYR A 8 4.88 -2.41 -3.82
CA TYR A 8 5.59 -1.70 -2.76
C TYR A 8 4.66 -1.47 -1.58
N THR A 9 5.23 -1.12 -0.44
CA THR A 9 4.43 -0.64 0.68
C THR A 9 5.06 0.57 1.35
N ILE A 10 4.25 1.53 1.80
CA ILE A 10 4.72 2.77 2.43
C ILE A 10 3.79 3.18 3.58
N GLY A 11 4.40 3.70 4.66
CA GLY A 11 3.67 4.27 5.78
C GLY A 11 4.07 5.73 5.94
N TYR A 12 3.12 6.66 6.03
CA TYR A 12 3.49 8.07 6.18
C TYR A 12 4.09 8.34 7.57
N GLY A 13 3.50 7.80 8.63
CA GLY A 13 3.99 7.94 10.00
C GLY A 13 4.03 9.40 10.43
N ASP A 14 5.23 9.87 10.75
CA ASP A 14 5.58 11.23 11.18
C ASP A 14 6.20 12.09 10.06
N ARG A 15 6.24 11.57 8.82
CA ARG A 15 6.84 12.29 7.69
C ARG A 15 6.02 13.50 7.29
N THR A 16 6.72 14.56 6.94
CA THR A 16 6.13 15.66 6.18
C THR A 16 5.64 15.15 4.81
N LEU A 17 4.68 15.87 4.22
CA LEU A 17 4.20 15.58 2.87
C LEU A 17 5.34 15.61 1.83
N GLU A 18 6.29 16.53 1.97
CA GLU A 18 7.44 16.67 1.06
C GLU A 18 8.36 15.45 1.11
N GLU A 19 8.70 14.95 2.31
CA GLU A 19 9.50 13.73 2.48
C GLU A 19 8.78 12.51 1.90
N PHE A 20 7.46 12.44 2.11
CA PHE A 20 6.64 11.35 1.60
C PHE A 20 6.58 11.32 0.07
N ILE A 21 6.30 12.46 -0.57
CA ILE A 21 6.31 12.58 -2.03
C ILE A 21 7.70 12.28 -2.59
N SER A 22 8.75 12.79 -1.96
CA SER A 22 10.13 12.51 -2.36
C SER A 22 10.45 11.02 -2.33
N LEU A 23 10.01 10.29 -1.30
CA LEU A 23 10.22 8.85 -1.18
C LEU A 23 9.50 8.06 -2.28
N ILE A 24 8.26 8.45 -2.59
CA ILE A 24 7.45 7.87 -3.68
C ILE A 24 8.14 8.08 -5.03
N LEU A 25 8.54 9.32 -5.34
CA LEU A 25 9.15 9.67 -6.61
C LEU A 25 10.50 8.99 -6.79
N ASN A 26 11.35 8.96 -5.76
CA ASN A 26 12.65 8.28 -5.80
C ASN A 26 12.52 6.75 -5.98
N SER A 27 11.37 6.19 -5.61
CA SER A 27 11.05 4.77 -5.78
C SER A 27 10.31 4.47 -7.09
N ASN A 28 10.15 5.46 -7.97
CA ASN A 28 9.40 5.38 -9.23
C ASN A 28 7.96 4.88 -9.06
N ILE A 29 7.33 5.16 -7.91
CA ILE A 29 5.94 4.78 -7.66
C ILE A 29 5.03 5.57 -8.59
N THR A 30 4.09 4.86 -9.21
CA THR A 30 3.12 5.43 -10.16
C THR A 30 1.69 5.39 -9.64
N HIS A 31 1.39 4.44 -8.76
CA HIS A 31 0.05 4.23 -8.22
C HIS A 31 0.13 4.06 -6.71
N LEU A 32 -0.55 4.92 -5.95
CA LEU A 32 -0.73 4.79 -4.52
C LEU A 32 -2.11 4.22 -4.22
N ILE A 33 -2.13 3.10 -3.53
CA ILE A 33 -3.32 2.39 -3.09
C ILE A 33 -3.43 2.60 -1.58
N ASP A 34 -4.33 3.47 -1.17
CA ASP A 34 -4.66 3.70 0.23
C ASP A 34 -5.49 2.52 0.75
N VAL A 35 -4.90 1.73 1.65
CA VAL A 35 -5.57 0.56 2.25
C VAL A 35 -6.20 0.88 3.59
N ARG A 36 -6.23 2.14 4.03
CA ARG A 36 -6.91 2.53 5.28
C ARG A 36 -8.42 2.30 5.13
N HIS A 37 -9.04 1.68 6.14
CA HIS A 37 -10.50 1.56 6.15
C HIS A 37 -11.14 2.96 6.20
N TYR A 38 -10.64 3.81 7.10
CA TYR A 38 -11.02 5.23 7.22
C TYR A 38 -9.80 6.09 6.88
N PRO A 39 -9.74 6.71 5.69
CA PRO A 39 -8.56 7.45 5.24
C PRO A 39 -8.55 8.90 5.76
N HIS A 40 -8.83 9.05 7.06
CA HIS A 40 -8.68 10.31 7.78
C HIS A 40 -7.38 10.28 8.60
N SER A 41 -6.72 11.43 8.70
CA SER A 41 -5.43 11.62 9.34
C SER A 41 -5.42 12.88 10.19
N TRP A 42 -4.69 12.84 11.30
CA TRP A 42 -4.40 14.04 12.10
C TRP A 42 -3.48 15.03 11.38
N MET A 43 -2.73 14.55 10.40
CA MET A 43 -1.95 15.36 9.47
C MET A 43 -2.81 15.57 8.23
N GLU A 44 -3.40 16.76 8.09
CA GLU A 44 -4.38 17.10 7.05
C GLU A 44 -3.87 16.82 5.62
N ASP A 45 -2.56 16.91 5.40
CA ASP A 45 -1.91 16.57 4.12
C ASP A 45 -2.12 15.10 3.71
N PHE A 46 -2.37 14.21 4.68
CA PHE A 46 -2.58 12.77 4.50
C PHE A 46 -4.06 12.37 4.60
N ASP A 47 -4.98 13.33 4.66
CA ASP A 47 -6.39 13.06 4.42
C ASP A 47 -6.61 12.65 2.97
N LYS A 48 -7.65 11.84 2.75
CA LYS A 48 -8.04 11.38 1.42
C LYS A 48 -8.17 12.52 0.42
N GLU A 49 -8.86 13.59 0.79
CA GLU A 49 -9.15 14.74 -0.06
C GLU A 49 -7.86 15.45 -0.50
N SER A 50 -6.91 15.60 0.43
CA SER A 50 -5.58 16.15 0.18
C SER A 50 -4.79 15.25 -0.76
N LEU A 51 -4.69 13.96 -0.46
CA LEU A 51 -3.95 12.98 -1.28
C LEU A 51 -4.52 12.85 -2.69
N GLN A 52 -5.86 12.83 -2.83
CA GLN A 52 -6.56 12.83 -4.11
C GLN A 52 -6.22 14.06 -4.98
N THR A 53 -5.88 15.18 -4.36
CA THR A 53 -5.55 16.42 -5.05
C THR A 53 -4.05 16.53 -5.35
N ILE A 54 -3.21 16.09 -4.43
CA ILE A 54 -1.76 16.34 -4.46
C ILE A 54 -1.03 15.27 -5.28
N LEU A 55 -1.39 13.99 -5.15
CA LEU A 55 -0.70 12.89 -5.83
C LEU A 55 -0.80 13.00 -7.36
N PRO A 56 -1.97 13.28 -7.97
CA PRO A 56 -2.07 13.40 -9.43
C PRO A 56 -1.25 14.56 -10.01
N LYS A 57 -1.07 15.66 -9.25
CA LYS A 57 -0.20 16.78 -9.65
C LYS A 57 1.28 16.39 -9.72
N ASN A 58 1.65 15.31 -9.03
CA ASN A 58 2.99 14.73 -9.02
C ASN A 58 3.08 13.47 -9.92
N GLY A 59 2.08 13.23 -10.78
CA GLY A 59 2.06 12.08 -11.69
C GLY A 59 1.75 10.74 -11.04
N ILE A 60 1.20 10.74 -9.83
CA ILE A 60 0.88 9.52 -9.06
C ILE A 60 -0.63 9.35 -9.02
N ALA A 61 -1.13 8.23 -9.53
CA ALA A 61 -2.54 7.87 -9.41
C ALA A 61 -2.87 7.50 -7.96
N TYR A 62 -4.04 7.94 -7.47
CA TYR A 62 -4.53 7.60 -6.14
C TYR A 62 -5.78 6.72 -6.23
N VAL A 63 -5.77 5.60 -5.51
CA VAL A 63 -6.90 4.69 -5.37
C VAL A 63 -7.12 4.38 -3.89
N HIS A 64 -8.37 4.36 -3.44
CA HIS A 64 -8.73 3.98 -2.07
C HIS A 64 -9.38 2.59 -2.06
N CYS A 65 -8.79 1.65 -1.32
CA CYS A 65 -9.25 0.27 -1.19
C CYS A 65 -9.63 -0.04 0.27
N ALA A 66 -10.78 0.49 0.72
CA ALA A 66 -11.24 0.35 2.10
C ALA A 66 -11.48 -1.10 2.55
N GLY A 67 -11.83 -1.99 1.61
CA GLY A 67 -12.21 -3.37 1.89
C GLY A 67 -11.07 -4.30 2.32
N VAL A 68 -9.82 -3.83 2.27
CA VAL A 68 -8.67 -4.55 2.85
C VAL A 68 -8.12 -3.88 4.11
N GLY A 69 -8.80 -2.85 4.62
CA GLY A 69 -8.29 -2.05 5.73
C GLY A 69 -8.35 -2.74 7.10
N GLY A 70 -7.39 -2.37 7.95
CA GLY A 70 -7.13 -3.01 9.24
C GLY A 70 -8.05 -2.66 10.40
N MET A 71 -8.74 -1.52 10.35
CA MET A 71 -9.60 -1.06 11.45
C MET A 71 -10.94 -1.80 11.40
N ARG A 72 -11.10 -2.81 12.25
CA ARG A 72 -12.26 -3.71 12.32
C ARG A 72 -12.70 -3.92 13.77
N GLU A 73 -13.94 -4.34 13.95
CA GLU A 73 -14.44 -4.76 15.27
C GLU A 73 -13.85 -6.10 15.71
N SER A 74 -13.68 -7.02 14.76
CA SER A 74 -12.95 -8.29 14.94
C SER A 74 -11.44 -8.09 14.83
N SER A 75 -10.67 -9.14 15.13
CA SER A 75 -9.26 -9.15 14.76
C SER A 75 -9.12 -9.09 13.23
N TYR A 76 -7.99 -8.55 12.74
CA TYR A 76 -7.75 -8.48 11.30
C TYR A 76 -7.63 -9.87 10.67
N SER A 77 -7.06 -10.84 11.38
CA SER A 77 -6.99 -12.24 10.94
C SER A 77 -8.37 -12.87 10.74
N GLU A 78 -9.31 -12.64 11.65
CA GLU A 78 -10.69 -13.12 11.48
C GLU A 78 -11.37 -12.41 10.30
N TYR A 79 -11.13 -11.10 10.13
CA TYR A 79 -11.68 -10.36 9.00
C TYR A 79 -11.18 -10.90 7.65
N MET A 80 -9.93 -11.33 7.56
CA MET A 80 -9.34 -11.91 6.35
C MET A 80 -10.03 -13.20 5.89
N GLU A 81 -10.77 -13.89 6.77
CA GLU A 81 -11.53 -15.09 6.42
C GLU A 81 -12.91 -14.78 5.80
N THR A 82 -13.34 -13.52 5.82
CA THR A 82 -14.66 -13.11 5.34
C THR A 82 -14.73 -13.02 3.81
N GLU A 83 -15.92 -13.22 3.24
CA GLU A 83 -16.17 -12.97 1.81
C GLU A 83 -15.92 -11.52 1.41
N GLU A 84 -16.19 -10.57 2.31
CA GLU A 84 -15.97 -9.15 2.09
C GLU A 84 -14.48 -8.86 1.84
N PHE A 85 -13.60 -9.39 2.69
CA PHE A 85 -12.16 -9.30 2.49
C PHE A 85 -11.75 -9.97 1.19
N ASN A 86 -12.18 -11.22 0.95
CA ASN A 86 -11.79 -11.98 -0.24
C ASN A 86 -12.17 -11.28 -1.55
N ASN A 87 -13.36 -10.68 -1.62
CA ASN A 87 -13.82 -9.90 -2.77
C ASN A 87 -12.95 -8.65 -2.99
N SER A 88 -12.61 -7.95 -1.91
CA SER A 88 -11.78 -6.74 -1.94
C SER A 88 -10.34 -7.05 -2.30
N PHE A 89 -9.80 -8.14 -1.73
CA PHE A 89 -8.47 -8.67 -2.02
C PHE A 89 -8.34 -9.10 -3.49
N THR A 90 -9.33 -9.79 -4.04
CA THR A 90 -9.33 -10.17 -5.46
C THR A 90 -9.25 -8.95 -6.38
N ARG A 91 -9.99 -7.88 -6.06
CA ARG A 91 -9.92 -6.61 -6.81
C ARG A 91 -8.58 -5.92 -6.65
N LEU A 92 -8.01 -5.94 -5.45
CA LEU A 92 -6.68 -5.39 -5.18
C LEU A 92 -5.60 -6.10 -6.00
N VAL A 93 -5.61 -7.43 -6.01
CA VAL A 93 -4.66 -8.25 -6.78
C VAL A 93 -4.80 -7.95 -8.28
N ALA A 94 -6.02 -7.94 -8.82
CA ALA A 94 -6.26 -7.63 -10.22
C ALA A 94 -5.71 -6.24 -10.59
N PHE A 95 -5.94 -5.24 -9.74
CA PHE A 95 -5.41 -3.88 -9.94
C PHE A 95 -3.89 -3.82 -9.90
N ILE A 96 -3.24 -4.50 -8.95
CA ILE A 96 -1.77 -4.57 -8.87
C ILE A 96 -1.20 -5.20 -10.16
N LEU A 97 -1.81 -6.28 -10.64
CA LEU A 97 -1.37 -6.94 -11.88
C LEU A 97 -1.58 -6.06 -13.10
N GLU A 98 -2.70 -5.34 -13.18
CA GLU A 98 -2.97 -4.36 -14.24
C GLU A 98 -1.90 -3.26 -14.27
N VAL A 99 -1.59 -2.67 -13.11
CA VAL A 99 -0.54 -1.64 -13.00
C VAL A 99 0.82 -2.19 -13.43
N ASN A 100 1.18 -3.41 -12.99
CA ASN A 100 2.43 -4.04 -13.43
C ASN A 100 2.46 -4.32 -14.94
N SER A 101 1.32 -4.63 -15.56
CA SER A 101 1.24 -4.94 -17.00
C SER A 101 1.52 -3.74 -17.91
N ILE A 102 1.44 -2.52 -17.36
CA ILE A 102 1.76 -1.25 -18.04
C ILE A 102 3.07 -0.63 -17.52
N ASP A 103 3.97 -1.45 -16.98
CA ASP A 103 5.26 -1.06 -16.38
C ASP A 103 5.13 -0.04 -15.23
N GLY A 104 3.97 -0.02 -14.55
CA GLY A 104 3.72 0.80 -13.37
C GLY A 104 4.18 0.12 -12.08
N ASN A 105 4.56 0.94 -11.09
CA ASN A 105 4.89 0.51 -9.73
C ASN A 105 3.77 0.88 -8.75
N PRO A 106 2.98 -0.09 -8.24
CA PRO A 106 1.95 0.14 -7.23
C PRO A 106 2.52 0.12 -5.81
N VAL A 107 2.03 0.99 -4.93
CA VAL A 107 2.38 1.02 -3.49
C VAL A 107 1.13 0.94 -2.62
N LEU A 108 1.14 0.08 -1.60
CA LEU A 108 0.13 0.05 -0.55
C LEU A 108 0.47 1.06 0.56
N MET A 109 -0.44 1.98 0.84
CA MET A 109 -0.24 3.02 1.85
C MET A 109 -1.06 2.78 3.12
N CYS A 110 -0.42 2.94 4.28
CA CYS A 110 -1.08 3.00 5.58
C CYS A 110 -0.53 4.14 6.46
N ALA A 111 -1.09 4.32 7.67
CA ALA A 111 -0.68 5.37 8.59
C ALA A 111 0.62 5.06 9.33
N GLU A 112 0.79 3.81 9.76
CA GLU A 112 1.93 3.40 10.56
C GLU A 112 3.21 3.31 9.73
N LYS A 113 4.30 3.89 10.26
CA LYS A 113 5.62 3.89 9.61
C LYS A 113 6.19 2.48 9.42
N ASN A 114 6.08 1.64 10.45
CA ASN A 114 6.62 0.28 10.46
C ASN A 114 5.52 -0.74 10.09
N PRO A 115 5.71 -1.56 9.05
CA PRO A 115 4.75 -2.60 8.70
C PRO A 115 4.55 -3.63 9.81
N LYS A 116 5.56 -3.88 10.66
CA LYS A 116 5.47 -4.90 11.74
C LYS A 116 4.36 -4.61 12.74
N ASP A 117 4.06 -3.33 12.95
CA ASP A 117 3.09 -2.83 13.90
C ASP A 117 1.73 -2.52 13.22
N CYS A 118 1.55 -2.95 11.96
CA CYS A 118 0.43 -2.58 11.11
C CYS A 118 -0.23 -3.80 10.46
N HIS A 119 -1.52 -3.68 10.13
CA HIS A 119 -2.26 -4.68 9.34
C HIS A 119 -1.62 -4.95 7.97
N ARG A 120 -0.86 -3.97 7.45
CA ARG A 120 -0.14 -4.09 6.17
C ARG A 120 0.84 -5.27 6.13
N ARG A 121 1.36 -5.74 7.28
CA ARG A 121 2.16 -6.99 7.34
C ARG A 121 1.33 -8.21 6.95
N TYR A 122 0.13 -8.35 7.49
CA TYR A 122 -0.76 -9.46 7.16
C TYR A 122 -1.19 -9.41 5.69
N LEU A 123 -1.53 -8.20 5.19
CA LEU A 123 -1.89 -8.01 3.79
C LEU A 123 -0.73 -8.30 2.84
N ALA A 124 0.48 -7.84 3.16
CA ALA A 124 1.70 -8.13 2.39
C ALA A 124 1.97 -9.64 2.31
N GLN A 125 1.99 -10.32 3.46
CA GLN A 125 2.19 -11.77 3.52
C GLN A 125 1.11 -12.52 2.72
N HIS A 126 -0.14 -12.07 2.78
CA HIS A 126 -1.24 -12.67 2.04
C HIS A 126 -1.09 -12.48 0.52
N LEU A 127 -0.61 -11.31 0.07
CA LEU A 127 -0.30 -11.05 -1.35
C LEU A 127 0.80 -11.98 -1.86
N GLU A 128 1.88 -12.15 -1.09
CA GLU A 128 2.98 -13.04 -1.46
C GLU A 128 2.50 -14.49 -1.56
N GLN A 129 1.79 -14.97 -0.54
CA GLN A 129 1.37 -16.37 -0.45
C GLN A 129 0.28 -16.76 -1.44
N GLN A 130 -0.70 -15.87 -1.67
CA GLN A 130 -1.87 -16.20 -2.50
C GLN A 130 -1.70 -15.78 -3.97
N SER A 131 -0.86 -14.79 -4.26
CA SER A 131 -0.76 -14.19 -5.61
C SER A 131 0.65 -14.22 -6.20
N GLY A 132 1.67 -14.62 -5.44
CA GLY A 132 3.07 -14.62 -5.90
C GLY A 132 3.61 -13.23 -6.25
N ILE A 133 2.99 -12.17 -5.71
CA ILE A 133 3.44 -10.79 -5.88
C ILE A 133 4.60 -10.54 -4.93
N GLU A 134 5.73 -10.08 -5.46
CA GLU A 134 6.89 -9.70 -4.65
C GLU A 134 6.61 -8.41 -3.88
N ILE A 135 6.81 -8.42 -2.55
CA ILE A 135 6.59 -7.24 -1.71
C ILE A 135 7.90 -6.53 -1.40
N VAL A 136 7.92 -5.21 -1.59
CA VAL A 136 9.06 -4.34 -1.24
C VAL A 136 8.62 -3.26 -0.26
N HIS A 137 9.24 -3.21 0.92
CA HIS A 137 8.89 -2.20 1.92
C HIS A 137 9.75 -0.93 1.78
N LEU A 138 9.09 0.22 1.64
CA LEU A 138 9.71 1.54 1.66
C LEU A 138 9.73 2.05 3.10
N THR A 139 10.84 1.80 3.80
CA THR A 139 10.99 2.12 5.24
C THR A 139 11.75 3.42 5.48
N GLU A 140 12.77 3.74 4.68
CA GLU A 140 13.56 4.98 4.74
C GLU A 140 14.03 5.44 3.35
N THR A 141 14.44 6.71 3.24
CA THR A 141 15.08 7.25 2.02
C THR A 141 16.36 6.49 1.70
N GLY A 142 16.32 5.66 0.66
CA GLY A 142 17.46 4.85 0.22
C GLY A 142 17.55 3.45 0.83
N GLN A 143 16.58 3.02 1.64
CA GLN A 143 16.47 1.63 2.09
C GLN A 143 15.24 0.96 1.45
N MET A 144 15.50 0.09 0.49
CA MET A 144 14.54 -0.91 0.02
C MET A 144 14.80 -2.18 0.82
N ASP A 145 13.93 -2.48 1.78
CA ASP A 145 14.05 -3.73 2.51
C ASP A 145 13.28 -4.81 1.74
N LEU A 146 14.03 -5.68 1.06
CA LEU A 146 13.52 -6.95 0.53
C LEU A 146 13.36 -7.88 1.72
N CYS A 147 12.33 -7.66 2.54
CA CYS A 147 12.10 -8.54 3.67
C CYS A 147 11.61 -9.89 3.17
N SER A 148 12.52 -10.86 3.10
CA SER A 148 12.18 -12.28 3.16
C SER A 148 11.75 -12.59 4.59
N PHE A 149 10.48 -12.33 4.93
CA PHE A 149 9.93 -12.78 6.20
C PHE A 149 9.64 -14.28 6.10
N PHE A 150 10.67 -15.09 6.42
CA PHE A 150 10.52 -16.51 6.76
C PHE A 150 9.68 -16.69 8.03
#